data_AF-A0A8C5TAE4-F1
#
_entry.id   AF-A0A8C5TAE4-F1
#
_cell.length_a   1.000
_cell.length_b   1.000
_cell.length_c   1.000
_cell.angle_alpha   90.00
_cell.angle_beta   90.00
_cell.angle_gamma   90.00
#
_symmetry.space_group_name_H-M   'P 1'
#
loop_
_entity.id
_entity.type
_entity.pdbx_description
1 polymer ?
#
loop_
_entity_poly.entity_id
_entity_poly.type
_entity_poly.pdbx_seq_one_letter_code
_entity_poly.pdbx_strand_id
1 'polypeptide(L)'
;MPDSGSNLMFSHKDVIKGTSDLSEMKISDEKGSVKKRTVTQIWNNGYPDSIYLNAAKIFQSIRIEKSKDETQVRYADSSEFSMMAFKDEHSRRVSYELAFNALKYQDLLEKILLDIAFLLQPDELTSLLVVMLYDLQDRKFQKRIIFDEEEIVADVQEVGLYLYSCKTKLAAALARCRIKYDALSIEYFLPETICKQEQRTSALPVSAWINTCKISIEDVIRDLEMKGFKKVESVSDFDHYTYAVDQHCPDVLFFPSSLKEELLNLDLFADYKLLLQDKSRSLAVHSAQALLSEGGDVIVAHIGSHLTIAHMSVLTNHSMSTIFVCGVKSSEKEEELRNSFSQMGCESRC
;
A
#
# COMPACT_ATOMS: atom_id res chain seq x y z
N MET A 1 34.87 44.77 -11.29
CA MET A 1 36.30 44.45 -11.27
C MET A 1 36.94 45.13 -10.08
N PRO A 2 37.94 44.54 -9.39
CA PRO A 2 38.49 43.17 -9.49
C PRO A 2 38.00 42.29 -8.31
N ASP A 3 37.83 40.97 -8.42
CA ASP A 3 38.72 39.83 -8.73
C ASP A 3 39.48 39.26 -7.53
N SER A 4 39.22 37.98 -7.24
CA SER A 4 40.15 36.88 -6.87
C SER A 4 39.29 35.69 -6.42
N GLY A 5 39.22 34.50 -7.04
CA GLY A 5 40.11 33.85 -8.00
C GLY A 5 41.00 32.82 -7.30
N SER A 6 40.51 31.58 -7.12
CA SER A 6 41.39 30.41 -6.99
C SER A 6 40.67 29.11 -7.34
N ASN A 7 40.77 28.74 -8.62
CA ASN A 7 40.62 27.37 -9.11
C ASN A 7 41.85 26.54 -8.68
N LEU A 8 41.62 25.29 -8.28
CA LEU A 8 42.66 24.27 -8.28
C LEU A 8 42.05 22.95 -8.77
N MET A 9 42.25 22.71 -10.08
CA MET A 9 42.21 21.38 -10.69
C MET A 9 43.52 20.66 -10.35
N PHE A 10 43.46 19.35 -10.08
CA PHE A 10 44.55 18.43 -10.40
C PHE A 10 44.04 17.03 -10.78
N SER A 11 44.26 16.72 -12.06
CA SER A 11 44.81 15.50 -12.68
C SER A 11 44.33 14.08 -12.32
N HIS A 12 44.01 13.35 -13.40
CA HIS A 12 43.89 11.89 -13.56
C HIS A 12 45.22 11.10 -13.41
N LYS A 13 45.06 9.74 -13.33
CA LYS A 13 46.01 8.60 -13.43
C LYS A 13 46.52 8.05 -12.09
N ASP A 14 46.57 6.75 -11.79
CA ASP A 14 46.44 5.52 -12.57
C ASP A 14 45.98 4.34 -11.67
N VAL A 15 45.41 3.36 -12.37
CA VAL A 15 45.17 1.94 -12.06
C VAL A 15 46.16 1.30 -11.06
N ILE A 16 45.65 0.66 -10.01
CA ILE A 16 46.24 -0.55 -9.43
C ILE A 16 45.15 -1.62 -9.23
N LYS A 17 45.33 -2.71 -9.96
CA LYS A 17 44.63 -3.98 -9.92
C LYS A 17 45.17 -4.76 -8.71
N GLY A 18 44.30 -5.22 -7.82
CA GLY A 18 44.68 -6.00 -6.64
C GLY A 18 43.58 -6.99 -6.27
N THR A 19 43.53 -8.09 -7.01
CA THR A 19 42.86 -9.35 -6.64
C THR A 19 43.56 -9.97 -5.42
N SER A 20 42.80 -10.28 -4.37
CA SER A 20 43.15 -11.36 -3.44
C SER A 20 41.92 -11.78 -2.65
N ASP A 21 41.35 -12.90 -3.11
CA ASP A 21 40.75 -14.01 -2.37
C ASP A 21 40.61 -13.83 -0.84
N LEU A 22 39.38 -13.88 -0.37
CA LEU A 22 39.07 -14.38 0.97
C LEU A 22 38.00 -15.47 0.88
N SER A 23 38.51 -16.66 1.16
CA SER A 23 37.90 -17.99 1.24
C SER A 23 36.50 -18.06 1.82
N GLU A 24 35.70 -18.90 1.16
CA GLU A 24 34.51 -19.56 1.67
C GLU A 24 34.74 -20.18 3.06
N MET A 25 33.87 -19.87 4.01
CA MET A 25 33.62 -20.76 5.15
C MET A 25 32.14 -21.12 5.16
N LYS A 26 31.88 -22.37 4.77
CA LYS A 26 30.58 -23.04 4.89
C LYS A 26 30.24 -23.19 6.37
N ILE A 27 29.03 -22.74 6.74
CA ILE A 27 28.30 -23.32 7.86
C ILE A 27 26.93 -23.70 7.31
N SER A 28 26.76 -25.01 7.15
CA SER A 28 25.49 -25.68 6.99
C SER A 28 24.76 -25.71 8.32
N ASP A 29 23.48 -25.33 8.32
CA ASP A 29 22.46 -26.07 9.06
C ASP A 29 21.09 -25.84 8.40
N GLU A 30 20.58 -26.93 7.82
CA GLU A 30 19.17 -27.08 7.45
C GLU A 30 18.31 -27.06 8.71
N LYS A 31 17.41 -26.07 8.80
CA LYS A 31 15.97 -26.26 9.04
C LYS A 31 15.27 -24.91 9.21
N GLY A 32 14.29 -24.64 8.36
CA GLY A 32 13.27 -23.61 8.60
C GLY A 32 13.35 -22.33 7.76
N SER A 33 13.60 -22.41 6.45
CA SER A 33 13.58 -21.24 5.56
C SER A 33 12.26 -21.08 4.78
N VAL A 34 11.15 -20.82 5.47
CA VAL A 34 9.85 -20.54 4.81
C VAL A 34 9.28 -19.15 5.14
N LYS A 35 9.93 -18.33 5.97
CA LYS A 35 9.35 -17.03 6.41
C LYS A 35 10.18 -15.77 6.15
N LYS A 36 11.03 -15.76 5.13
CA LYS A 36 11.74 -14.55 4.69
C LYS A 36 11.79 -14.42 3.17
N ARG A 37 10.64 -14.15 2.55
CA ARG A 37 10.61 -13.54 1.20
C ARG A 37 10.14 -12.10 1.37
N THR A 38 11.09 -11.18 1.29
CA THR A 38 10.93 -9.73 1.30
C THR A 38 9.93 -9.30 0.21
N VAL A 39 8.99 -8.42 0.57
CA VAL A 39 7.93 -7.82 -0.27
C VAL A 39 8.49 -7.19 -1.56
N THR A 40 9.71 -6.67 -1.51
CA THR A 40 10.44 -6.11 -2.66
C THR A 40 10.70 -7.13 -3.78
N GLN A 41 10.74 -8.44 -3.49
CA GLN A 41 10.90 -9.48 -4.51
C GLN A 41 9.60 -9.81 -5.24
N ILE A 42 8.44 -9.52 -4.67
CA ILE A 42 7.13 -9.76 -5.33
C ILE A 42 6.95 -8.76 -6.47
N TRP A 43 7.26 -7.48 -6.23
CA TRP A 43 7.17 -6.42 -7.24
C TRP A 43 7.96 -6.72 -8.53
N ASN A 44 9.13 -7.34 -8.42
CA ASN A 44 9.95 -7.63 -9.60
C ASN A 44 9.47 -8.87 -10.37
N ASN A 45 8.68 -9.74 -9.75
CA ASN A 45 8.33 -11.06 -10.29
C ASN A 45 6.87 -11.17 -10.77
N GLY A 46 6.03 -10.18 -10.48
CA GLY A 46 4.60 -10.16 -10.79
C GLY A 46 3.73 -10.66 -9.63
N TYR A 47 2.42 -10.54 -9.76
CA TYR A 47 1.46 -10.88 -8.72
C TYR A 47 0.78 -12.24 -8.97
N PRO A 48 0.22 -12.91 -7.95
CA PRO A 48 -0.66 -14.05 -8.17
C PRO A 48 -1.91 -13.72 -9.00
N ASP A 49 -2.49 -14.71 -9.68
CA ASP A 49 -3.64 -14.60 -10.56
C ASP A 49 -4.87 -14.03 -9.84
N SER A 50 -5.09 -14.47 -8.60
CA SER A 50 -6.17 -13.95 -7.75
C SER A 50 -6.05 -12.46 -7.47
N ILE A 51 -4.83 -11.91 -7.37
CA ILE A 51 -4.59 -10.48 -7.19
C ILE A 51 -4.93 -9.73 -8.47
N TYR A 52 -4.50 -10.20 -9.65
CA TYR A 52 -4.85 -9.56 -10.92
C TYR A 52 -6.36 -9.56 -11.15
N LEU A 53 -7.05 -10.66 -10.86
CA LEU A 53 -8.50 -10.76 -11.02
C LEU A 53 -9.23 -9.78 -10.08
N ASN A 54 -8.86 -9.74 -8.81
CA ASN A 54 -9.44 -8.81 -7.85
C ASN A 54 -9.13 -7.36 -8.22
N ALA A 55 -7.90 -7.05 -8.62
CA ALA A 55 -7.52 -5.72 -9.07
C ALA A 55 -8.28 -5.29 -10.34
N ALA A 56 -8.51 -6.20 -11.29
CA ALA A 56 -9.33 -5.95 -12.48
C ALA A 56 -10.78 -5.63 -12.12
N LYS A 57 -11.39 -6.39 -11.19
CA LYS A 57 -12.74 -6.12 -10.69
C LYS A 57 -12.84 -4.76 -9.97
N ILE A 58 -11.83 -4.43 -9.16
CA ILE A 58 -11.76 -3.12 -8.48
C ILE A 58 -11.63 -2.01 -9.52
N PHE A 59 -10.67 -2.10 -10.44
CA PHE A 59 -10.45 -1.12 -11.51
C PHE A 59 -11.72 -0.89 -12.34
N GLN A 60 -12.39 -1.97 -12.76
CA GLN A 60 -13.66 -1.94 -13.47
C GLN A 60 -14.73 -1.12 -12.72
N SER A 61 -14.76 -1.21 -11.38
CA SER A 61 -15.77 -0.52 -10.55
C SER A 61 -15.52 0.97 -10.36
N ILE A 62 -14.27 1.43 -10.50
CA ILE A 62 -13.85 2.80 -10.19
C ILE A 62 -13.30 3.56 -11.40
N ARG A 63 -13.24 2.92 -12.57
CA ARG A 63 -12.72 3.54 -13.79
C ARG A 63 -13.46 4.83 -14.12
N ILE A 64 -12.77 5.72 -14.82
CA ILE A 64 -13.40 6.92 -15.34
C ILE A 64 -14.07 6.54 -16.65
N GLU A 65 -15.41 6.55 -16.67
CA GLU A 65 -16.18 6.41 -17.91
C GLU A 65 -16.02 7.67 -18.77
N LYS A 66 -15.71 7.46 -20.04
CA LYS A 66 -15.53 8.55 -21.01
C LYS A 66 -16.75 8.66 -21.93
N SER A 67 -17.03 9.88 -22.40
CA SER A 67 -18.16 10.15 -23.30
C SER A 67 -17.94 9.53 -24.69
N LYS A 68 -19.00 9.04 -25.34
CA LYS A 68 -18.96 8.23 -26.59
C LYS A 68 -18.25 8.82 -27.82
N ASP A 69 -17.76 10.07 -27.76
CA ASP A 69 -17.21 10.81 -28.91
C ASP A 69 -15.69 10.65 -29.12
N GLU A 70 -14.98 9.89 -28.28
CA GLU A 70 -13.54 9.60 -28.48
C GLU A 70 -13.31 8.15 -28.94
N THR A 71 -12.28 7.91 -29.76
CA THR A 71 -11.80 6.55 -30.06
C THR A 71 -11.38 5.86 -28.75
N GLN A 72 -12.24 5.00 -28.22
CA GLN A 72 -12.12 4.46 -26.87
C GLN A 72 -11.91 2.96 -26.84
N VAL A 73 -11.15 2.55 -25.82
CA VAL A 73 -11.11 1.17 -25.36
C VAL A 73 -12.48 0.84 -24.77
N ARG A 74 -13.10 -0.24 -25.25
CA ARG A 74 -14.37 -0.73 -24.72
C ARG A 74 -14.11 -1.60 -23.50
N TYR A 75 -15.09 -1.61 -22.60
CA TYR A 75 -15.07 -2.44 -21.41
C TYR A 75 -16.46 -3.04 -21.22
N ALA A 76 -16.53 -4.19 -20.54
CA ALA A 76 -17.79 -4.83 -20.18
C ALA A 76 -18.65 -3.91 -19.30
N ASP A 77 -19.96 -4.14 -19.37
CA ASP A 77 -20.93 -3.48 -18.51
C ASP A 77 -20.71 -3.90 -17.05
N SER A 78 -20.86 -2.95 -16.13
CA SER A 78 -20.63 -3.14 -14.70
C SER A 78 -21.72 -3.96 -13.99
N SER A 79 -22.58 -4.70 -14.72
CA SER A 79 -23.83 -5.24 -14.17
C SER A 79 -23.67 -6.50 -13.32
N GLU A 80 -22.50 -7.14 -13.31
CA GLU A 80 -22.26 -8.35 -12.52
C GLU A 80 -21.01 -8.22 -11.64
N PHE A 81 -21.14 -7.49 -10.54
CA PHE A 81 -20.12 -7.54 -9.49
C PHE A 81 -20.24 -8.87 -8.74
N SER A 82 -19.52 -9.88 -9.24
CA SER A 82 -19.15 -11.05 -8.44
C SER A 82 -18.40 -10.59 -7.19
N MET A 83 -18.83 -11.08 -6.02
CA MET A 83 -18.22 -10.77 -4.72
C MET A 83 -16.70 -10.99 -4.78
N MET A 84 -15.92 -9.97 -4.38
CA MET A 84 -14.46 -10.09 -4.35
C MET A 84 -14.05 -11.07 -3.26
N ALA A 85 -13.39 -12.16 -3.65
CA ALA A 85 -12.86 -13.14 -2.72
C ALA A 85 -11.40 -12.81 -2.42
N PHE A 86 -11.16 -12.15 -1.28
CA PHE A 86 -9.80 -11.92 -0.79
C PHE A 86 -9.39 -13.05 0.14
N LYS A 87 -8.22 -13.63 -0.10
CA LYS A 87 -7.66 -14.70 0.75
C LYS A 87 -7.31 -14.19 2.16
N ASP A 88 -6.78 -12.97 2.21
CA ASP A 88 -6.29 -12.31 3.42
C ASP A 88 -6.22 -10.78 3.22
N GLU A 89 -5.95 -10.04 4.30
CA GLU A 89 -5.90 -8.57 4.28
C GLU A 89 -4.77 -8.01 3.41
N HIS A 90 -3.62 -8.71 3.36
CA HIS A 90 -2.52 -8.32 2.50
C HIS A 90 -2.89 -8.51 1.02
N SER A 91 -3.47 -9.65 0.64
CA SER A 91 -3.99 -9.89 -0.71
C SER A 91 -5.02 -8.83 -1.11
N ARG A 92 -5.88 -8.40 -0.18
CA ARG A 92 -6.81 -7.29 -0.40
C ARG A 92 -6.08 -5.99 -0.67
N ARG A 93 -5.15 -5.59 0.19
CA ARG A 93 -4.38 -4.34 0.06
C ARG A 93 -3.64 -4.27 -1.28
N VAL A 94 -2.91 -5.32 -1.62
CA VAL A 94 -2.13 -5.38 -2.87
C VAL A 94 -3.05 -5.32 -4.10
N SER A 95 -4.22 -5.95 -4.05
CA SER A 95 -5.21 -5.85 -5.14
C SER A 95 -5.73 -4.42 -5.32
N TYR A 96 -6.05 -3.72 -4.24
CA TYR A 96 -6.45 -2.31 -4.29
C TYR A 96 -5.31 -1.42 -4.80
N GLU A 97 -4.10 -1.61 -4.30
CA GLU A 97 -2.93 -0.84 -4.72
C GLU A 97 -2.67 -0.99 -6.22
N LEU A 98 -2.67 -2.23 -6.72
CA LEU A 98 -2.49 -2.50 -8.15
C LEU A 98 -3.59 -1.86 -9.00
N ALA A 99 -4.85 -1.96 -8.57
CA ALA A 99 -5.98 -1.34 -9.26
C ALA A 99 -5.88 0.20 -9.29
N PHE A 100 -5.58 0.84 -8.16
CA PHE A 100 -5.44 2.29 -8.07
C PHE A 100 -4.22 2.79 -8.86
N ASN A 101 -3.11 2.04 -8.83
CA ASN A 101 -1.94 2.38 -9.63
C ASN A 101 -2.24 2.30 -11.13
N ALA A 102 -2.96 1.27 -11.59
CA ALA A 102 -3.42 1.21 -12.97
C ALA A 102 -4.39 2.37 -13.32
N LEU A 103 -5.32 2.71 -12.41
CA LEU A 103 -6.28 3.80 -12.59
C LEU A 103 -5.60 5.15 -12.83
N LYS A 104 -4.53 5.46 -12.09
CA LYS A 104 -3.75 6.70 -12.27
C LYS A 104 -3.30 6.88 -13.72
N TYR A 105 -2.98 5.79 -14.40
CA TYR A 105 -2.46 5.78 -15.76
C TYR A 105 -3.48 5.30 -16.81
N GLN A 106 -4.78 5.27 -16.49
CA GLN A 106 -5.83 4.76 -17.38
C GLN A 106 -5.69 5.32 -18.81
N ASP A 107 -5.57 6.64 -18.97
CA ASP A 107 -5.46 7.29 -20.28
C ASP A 107 -4.23 6.84 -21.08
N LEU A 108 -3.08 6.72 -20.41
CA LEU A 108 -1.83 6.29 -21.02
C LEU A 108 -1.93 4.82 -21.45
N LEU A 109 -2.44 3.95 -20.57
CA LEU A 109 -2.57 2.52 -20.81
C LEU A 109 -3.53 2.25 -21.96
N GLU A 110 -4.70 2.91 -21.98
CA GLU A 110 -5.66 2.82 -23.08
C GLU A 110 -5.05 3.27 -24.41
N LYS A 111 -4.28 4.36 -24.41
CA LYS A 111 -3.60 4.85 -25.62
C LYS A 111 -2.59 3.85 -26.17
N ILE A 112 -1.83 3.18 -25.28
CA ILE A 112 -0.89 2.13 -25.68
C ILE A 112 -1.63 0.95 -26.31
N LEU A 113 -2.76 0.55 -25.72
CA LEU A 113 -3.59 -0.54 -26.24
C LEU A 113 -4.20 -0.22 -27.61
N LEU A 114 -4.67 1.02 -27.81
CA LEU A 114 -5.19 1.47 -29.11
C LEU A 114 -4.08 1.49 -30.19
N ASP A 115 -2.86 1.90 -29.83
CA ASP A 115 -1.73 2.00 -30.75
C ASP A 115 -1.24 0.63 -31.26
N ILE A 116 -1.41 -0.44 -30.47
CA ILE A 116 -1.12 -1.82 -30.93
C ILE A 116 -2.28 -2.45 -31.71
N ALA A 117 -3.35 -1.68 -31.99
CA ALA A 117 -4.58 -2.12 -32.67
C ALA A 117 -5.15 -3.39 -32.03
N PHE A 118 -5.44 -3.30 -30.73
CA PHE A 118 -5.95 -4.41 -29.91
C PHE A 118 -7.00 -5.26 -30.65
N LEU A 119 -6.71 -6.55 -30.82
CA LEU A 119 -7.49 -7.51 -31.62
C LEU A 119 -8.36 -8.47 -30.76
N LEU A 120 -8.30 -8.38 -29.43
CA LEU A 120 -9.11 -9.24 -28.55
C LEU A 120 -10.55 -8.70 -28.49
N GLN A 121 -11.53 -9.61 -28.45
CA GLN A 121 -12.95 -9.25 -28.32
C GLN A 121 -13.15 -8.43 -27.03
N PRO A 122 -13.70 -7.21 -27.09
CA PRO A 122 -13.21 -6.11 -26.26
C PRO A 122 -13.88 -5.92 -24.90
N ASP A 123 -14.72 -6.83 -24.43
CA ASP A 123 -15.64 -6.45 -23.37
C ASP A 123 -15.19 -7.01 -22.01
N GLU A 124 -15.09 -8.32 -21.81
CA GLU A 124 -14.92 -8.88 -20.46
C GLU A 124 -13.51 -8.76 -19.86
N LEU A 125 -12.46 -8.87 -20.67
CA LEU A 125 -11.07 -8.96 -20.17
C LEU A 125 -10.30 -7.63 -20.19
N THR A 126 -10.93 -6.55 -20.61
CA THR A 126 -10.22 -5.28 -20.84
C THR A 126 -9.70 -4.64 -19.55
N SER A 127 -10.46 -4.73 -18.45
CA SER A 127 -9.98 -4.29 -17.14
C SER A 127 -8.78 -5.11 -16.66
N LEU A 128 -8.79 -6.42 -16.91
CA LEU A 128 -7.67 -7.31 -16.57
C LEU A 128 -6.44 -6.96 -17.41
N LEU A 129 -6.62 -6.73 -18.70
CA LEU A 129 -5.57 -6.31 -19.62
C LEU A 129 -4.91 -4.99 -19.19
N VAL A 130 -5.69 -3.97 -18.82
CA VAL A 130 -5.16 -2.67 -18.38
C VAL A 130 -4.34 -2.81 -17.11
N VAL A 131 -4.86 -3.54 -16.12
CA VAL A 131 -4.17 -3.79 -14.86
C VAL A 131 -2.88 -4.59 -15.08
N MET A 132 -2.91 -5.64 -15.89
CA MET A 132 -1.73 -6.45 -16.20
C MET A 132 -0.71 -5.68 -17.07
N LEU A 133 -1.16 -4.77 -17.94
CA LEU A 133 -0.27 -3.91 -18.72
C LEU A 133 0.48 -2.94 -17.82
N TYR A 134 -0.19 -2.36 -16.82
CA TYR A 134 0.45 -1.50 -15.82
C TYR A 134 1.58 -2.24 -15.10
N ASP A 135 1.30 -3.46 -14.61
CA ASP A 135 2.32 -4.29 -13.96
C ASP A 135 3.44 -4.68 -14.93
N LEU A 136 3.12 -5.07 -16.16
CA LEU A 136 4.11 -5.46 -17.16
C LEU A 136 5.08 -4.33 -17.48
N GLN A 137 4.59 -3.08 -17.62
CA GLN A 137 5.49 -1.94 -17.86
C GLN A 137 6.34 -1.63 -16.62
N ASP A 138 5.78 -1.79 -15.42
CA ASP A 138 6.49 -1.50 -14.17
C ASP A 138 7.71 -2.41 -14.01
N ARG A 139 7.49 -3.71 -14.30
CA ARG A 139 8.51 -4.76 -14.41
C ARG A 139 9.38 -4.68 -15.67
N LYS A 140 9.39 -3.54 -16.37
CA LYS A 140 10.21 -3.28 -17.56
C LYS A 140 10.03 -4.33 -18.66
N PHE A 141 8.80 -4.79 -18.87
CA PHE A 141 8.40 -5.80 -19.86
C PHE A 141 9.08 -7.18 -19.69
N GLN A 142 9.51 -7.50 -18.47
CA GLN A 142 10.00 -8.84 -18.13
C GLN A 142 8.85 -9.84 -18.03
N LYS A 143 9.14 -11.13 -18.18
CA LYS A 143 8.13 -12.18 -18.01
C LYS A 143 7.83 -12.33 -16.52
N ARG A 144 6.55 -12.46 -16.17
CA ARG A 144 6.12 -12.83 -14.82
C ARG A 144 6.61 -14.24 -14.47
N ILE A 145 6.92 -14.44 -13.19
CA ILE A 145 7.19 -15.76 -12.59
C ILE A 145 5.89 -16.28 -11.99
N ILE A 146 5.52 -17.51 -12.34
CA ILE A 146 4.38 -18.23 -11.78
C ILE A 146 4.95 -19.26 -10.80
N PHE A 147 4.43 -19.31 -9.58
CA PHE A 147 4.88 -20.24 -8.56
C PHE A 147 4.01 -21.51 -8.57
N ASP A 148 4.60 -22.66 -8.21
CA ASP A 148 3.92 -23.96 -8.29
C ASP A 148 2.69 -24.08 -7.37
N GLU A 149 2.62 -23.26 -6.32
CA GLU A 149 1.55 -23.25 -5.31
C GLU A 149 0.38 -22.33 -5.70
N GLU A 150 0.45 -21.70 -6.87
CA GLU A 150 -0.48 -20.66 -7.29
C GLU A 150 -1.74 -21.25 -7.95
N GLU A 151 -2.91 -20.75 -7.57
CA GLU A 151 -4.16 -21.08 -8.25
C GLU A 151 -4.17 -20.40 -9.63
N ILE A 152 -4.12 -21.21 -10.68
CA ILE A 152 -4.04 -20.74 -12.06
C ILE A 152 -5.43 -20.39 -12.57
N VAL A 153 -5.60 -19.15 -13.03
CA VAL A 153 -6.84 -18.66 -13.66
C VAL A 153 -6.59 -18.52 -15.17
N ALA A 154 -7.37 -19.25 -15.98
CA ALA A 154 -7.17 -19.32 -17.43
C ALA A 154 -7.11 -17.94 -18.10
N ASP A 155 -8.03 -17.03 -17.75
CA ASP A 155 -8.10 -15.68 -18.32
C ASP A 155 -6.84 -14.86 -18.03
N VAL A 156 -6.29 -14.95 -16.81
CA VAL A 156 -5.07 -14.24 -16.41
C VAL A 156 -3.88 -14.77 -17.20
N GLN A 157 -3.80 -16.08 -17.39
CA GLN A 157 -2.74 -16.68 -18.19
C GLN A 157 -2.83 -16.29 -19.66
N GLU A 158 -4.03 -16.32 -20.24
CA GLU A 158 -4.27 -15.91 -21.62
C GLU A 158 -3.84 -14.46 -21.85
N VAL A 159 -4.34 -13.54 -21.02
CA VAL A 159 -4.00 -12.11 -21.10
C VAL A 159 -2.51 -11.88 -20.88
N GLY A 160 -1.90 -12.56 -19.89
CA GLY A 160 -0.48 -12.47 -19.61
C GLY A 160 0.39 -12.93 -20.79
N LEU A 161 0.04 -14.05 -21.42
CA LEU A 161 0.72 -14.57 -22.62
C LEU A 161 0.53 -13.63 -23.81
N TYR A 162 -0.67 -13.11 -24.02
CA TYR A 162 -0.96 -12.15 -25.09
C TYR A 162 -0.11 -10.89 -24.94
N LEU A 163 -0.14 -10.24 -23.77
CA LEU A 163 0.66 -9.04 -23.50
C LEU A 163 2.15 -9.30 -23.69
N TYR A 164 2.64 -10.44 -23.20
CA TYR A 164 4.05 -10.79 -23.34
C TYR A 164 4.46 -11.08 -24.79
N SER A 165 3.57 -11.70 -25.59
CA SER A 165 3.80 -11.93 -27.02
C SER A 165 3.96 -10.62 -27.81
N CYS A 166 3.30 -9.55 -27.34
CA CYS A 166 3.33 -8.22 -27.93
C CYS A 166 4.26 -7.24 -27.21
N LYS A 167 5.09 -7.69 -26.26
CA LYS A 167 5.91 -6.82 -25.38
C LYS A 167 6.74 -5.78 -26.11
N THR A 168 7.34 -6.13 -27.25
CA THR A 168 8.17 -5.20 -28.04
C THR A 168 7.32 -4.09 -28.66
N LYS A 169 6.10 -4.42 -29.12
CA LYS A 169 5.15 -3.44 -29.66
C LYS A 169 4.63 -2.53 -28.56
N LEU A 170 4.31 -3.09 -27.40
CA LEU A 170 3.87 -2.34 -26.22
C LEU A 170 4.97 -1.38 -25.71
N ALA A 171 6.20 -1.87 -25.57
CA ALA A 171 7.35 -1.05 -25.18
C ALA A 171 7.61 0.08 -26.20
N ALA A 172 7.50 -0.21 -27.50
CA ALA A 172 7.62 0.80 -28.54
C ALA A 172 6.47 1.83 -28.52
N ALA A 173 5.23 1.41 -28.25
CA ALA A 173 4.08 2.30 -28.10
C ALA A 173 4.23 3.23 -26.88
N LEU A 174 4.68 2.69 -25.74
CA LEU A 174 5.02 3.50 -24.56
C LEU A 174 6.15 4.49 -24.86
N ALA A 175 7.20 4.06 -25.56
CA ALA A 175 8.31 4.92 -25.95
C ALA A 175 7.86 6.06 -26.88
N ARG A 176 6.99 5.78 -27.87
CA ARG A 176 6.38 6.80 -28.73
C ARG A 176 5.56 7.79 -27.92
N CYS A 177 4.77 7.32 -26.97
CA CYS A 177 4.02 8.19 -26.07
C CYS A 177 4.97 9.10 -25.29
N ARG A 178 6.03 8.55 -24.69
CA ARG A 178 7.04 9.32 -23.94
C ARG A 178 7.71 10.39 -24.78
N ILE A 179 8.15 10.05 -26.00
CA ILE A 179 8.77 11.01 -26.92
C ILE A 179 7.77 12.10 -27.33
N LYS A 180 6.51 11.73 -27.60
CA LYS A 180 5.47 12.70 -28.02
C LYS A 180 5.18 13.76 -26.95
N TYR A 181 5.29 13.41 -25.67
CA TYR A 181 5.01 14.32 -24.55
C TYR A 181 6.26 14.76 -23.79
N ASP A 182 7.46 14.52 -24.33
CA ASP A 182 8.74 14.83 -23.69
C ASP A 182 8.86 14.30 -22.24
N ALA A 183 8.38 13.07 -22.02
CA ALA A 183 8.23 12.47 -20.70
C ALA A 183 9.36 11.48 -20.36
N LEU A 184 10.12 11.77 -19.29
CA LEU A 184 11.23 10.91 -18.82
C LEU A 184 10.75 9.63 -18.14
N SER A 185 9.57 9.61 -17.52
CA SER A 185 8.93 8.44 -16.91
C SER A 185 7.43 8.50 -17.15
N ILE A 186 6.70 7.45 -16.76
CA ILE A 186 5.23 7.48 -16.81
C ILE A 186 4.64 8.49 -15.83
N GLU A 187 5.36 8.87 -14.77
CA GLU A 187 4.88 9.79 -13.74
C GLU A 187 4.58 11.18 -14.31
N TYR A 188 5.28 11.57 -15.39
CA TYR A 188 5.04 12.84 -16.10
C TYR A 188 3.69 12.90 -16.82
N PHE A 189 2.99 11.76 -16.94
CA PHE A 189 1.62 11.71 -17.47
C PHE A 189 0.58 12.02 -16.40
N LEU A 190 0.97 12.07 -15.12
CA LEU A 190 0.07 12.47 -14.04
C LEU A 190 0.07 13.99 -13.88
N PRO A 191 -1.08 14.59 -13.51
CA PRO A 191 -1.14 15.97 -13.06
C PRO A 191 -0.14 16.24 -11.92
N GLU A 192 0.53 17.39 -11.96
CA GLU A 192 1.54 17.78 -10.97
C GLU A 192 0.98 17.76 -9.53
N THR A 193 -0.32 18.03 -9.36
CA THR A 193 -1.02 17.97 -8.08
C THR A 193 -1.00 16.56 -7.48
N ILE A 194 -1.20 15.53 -8.31
CA ILE A 194 -1.17 14.12 -7.91
C ILE A 194 0.26 13.71 -7.56
N CYS A 195 1.24 14.05 -8.41
CA CYS A 195 2.66 13.77 -8.13
C CYS A 195 3.13 14.39 -6.80
N LYS A 196 2.84 15.68 -6.58
CA LYS A 196 3.19 16.37 -5.33
C LYS A 196 2.50 15.74 -4.13
N GLN A 197 1.25 15.30 -4.28
CA GLN A 197 0.53 14.63 -3.21
C GLN A 197 1.15 13.28 -2.86
N GLU A 198 1.55 12.49 -3.85
CA GLU A 198 2.23 11.21 -3.63
C GLU A 198 3.59 11.39 -2.96
N GLN A 199 4.39 12.34 -3.43
CA GLN A 199 5.68 12.68 -2.82
C GLN A 199 5.53 13.11 -1.35
N ARG A 200 4.50 13.90 -1.03
CA ARG A 200 4.21 14.27 0.36
C ARG A 200 3.77 13.05 1.16
N THR A 201 2.88 12.23 0.61
CA THR A 201 2.34 11.05 1.29
C THR A 201 3.43 10.01 1.57
N SER A 202 4.37 9.81 0.65
CA SER A 202 5.50 8.88 0.86
C SER A 202 6.52 9.40 1.86
N ALA A 203 6.62 10.71 2.05
CA ALA A 203 7.47 11.34 3.06
C ALA A 203 6.82 11.44 4.45
N LEU A 204 5.50 11.25 4.55
CA LEU A 204 4.80 11.36 5.84
C LEU A 204 5.08 10.15 6.73
N PRO A 205 5.36 10.37 8.03
CA PRO A 205 5.42 9.33 9.04
C PRO A 205 4.20 8.43 9.05
N VAL A 206 4.43 7.16 9.35
CA VAL A 206 3.36 6.20 9.63
C VAL A 206 2.97 6.33 11.09
N SER A 207 1.69 6.60 11.36
CA SER A 207 1.16 6.65 12.72
C SER A 207 0.42 5.36 13.09
N ALA A 208 0.62 4.91 14.32
CA ALA A 208 -0.08 3.79 14.92
C ALA A 208 -0.48 4.13 16.36
N TRP A 209 -1.63 3.66 16.82
CA TRP A 209 -2.02 3.78 18.23
C TRP A 209 -1.85 2.44 18.95
N ILE A 210 -1.54 2.54 20.25
CA ILE A 210 -1.35 1.43 21.18
C ILE A 210 -2.71 1.04 21.74
N ASN A 211 -3.08 -0.22 21.56
CA ASN A 211 -4.28 -0.77 22.15
C ASN A 211 -4.05 -1.14 23.62
N THR A 212 -4.34 -0.19 24.51
CA THR A 212 -4.14 -0.32 25.96
C THR A 212 -5.05 -1.36 26.62
N CYS A 213 -6.08 -1.86 25.93
CA CYS A 213 -6.85 -3.02 26.39
C CYS A 213 -6.08 -4.34 26.26
N LYS A 214 -5.05 -4.40 25.40
CA LYS A 214 -4.28 -5.62 25.14
C LYS A 214 -2.86 -5.61 25.69
N ILE A 215 -2.24 -4.43 25.75
CA ILE A 215 -0.83 -4.29 26.13
C ILE A 215 -0.60 -2.92 26.76
N SER A 216 0.29 -2.84 27.75
CA SER A 216 0.69 -1.54 28.31
C SER A 216 1.59 -0.75 27.35
N ILE A 217 1.66 0.56 27.52
CA ILE A 217 2.54 1.41 26.70
C ILE A 217 4.00 1.03 26.94
N GLU A 218 4.36 0.72 28.19
CA GLU A 218 5.69 0.33 28.61
C GLU A 218 6.13 -0.99 27.97
N ASP A 219 5.22 -1.97 27.90
CA ASP A 219 5.50 -3.26 27.28
C ASP A 219 5.69 -3.12 25.75
N VAL A 220 4.91 -2.27 25.07
CA VAL A 220 5.12 -1.97 23.64
C VAL A 220 6.48 -1.33 23.41
N ILE A 221 6.85 -0.35 24.22
CA ILE A 221 8.16 0.32 24.14
C ILE A 221 9.29 -0.71 24.31
N ARG A 222 9.18 -1.58 25.32
CA ARG A 222 10.16 -2.65 25.55
C ARG A 222 10.24 -3.62 24.38
N ASP A 223 9.11 -4.04 23.82
CA ASP A 223 9.06 -4.94 22.65
C ASP A 223 9.70 -4.31 21.41
N LEU A 224 9.49 -3.01 21.19
CA LEU A 224 10.12 -2.26 20.11
C LEU A 224 11.64 -2.16 20.34
N GLU A 225 12.08 -1.83 21.54
CA GLU A 225 13.51 -1.74 21.90
C GLU A 225 14.22 -3.10 21.76
N MET A 226 13.59 -4.20 22.19
CA MET A 226 14.11 -5.56 21.98
C MET A 226 14.27 -5.91 20.50
N LYS A 227 13.43 -5.32 19.62
CA LYS A 227 13.52 -5.46 18.17
C LYS A 227 14.49 -4.48 17.52
N GLY A 228 15.21 -3.68 18.31
CA GLY A 228 16.24 -2.74 17.86
C GLY A 228 15.75 -1.33 17.54
N PHE A 229 14.47 -1.03 17.80
CA PHE A 229 13.94 0.32 17.61
C PHE A 229 14.43 1.26 18.70
N LYS A 230 14.73 2.51 18.31
CA LYS A 230 15.16 3.57 19.23
C LYS A 230 14.14 4.70 19.28
N LYS A 231 13.83 5.16 20.49
CA LYS A 231 12.98 6.34 20.68
C LYS A 231 13.74 7.60 20.30
N VAL A 232 13.10 8.48 19.53
CA VAL A 232 13.58 9.82 19.21
C VAL A 232 12.55 10.87 19.62
N GLU A 233 12.98 12.12 19.77
CA GLU A 233 12.12 13.22 20.24
C GLU A 233 11.29 13.83 19.11
N SER A 234 11.82 13.85 17.89
CA SER A 234 11.16 14.44 16.72
C SER A 234 11.13 13.49 15.54
N VAL A 235 10.10 13.63 14.71
CA VAL A 235 10.01 13.04 13.38
C VAL A 235 11.21 13.44 12.49
N SER A 236 11.82 14.60 12.75
CA SER A 236 12.99 15.07 11.98
C SER A 236 14.24 14.22 12.21
N ASP A 237 14.28 13.49 13.32
CA ASP A 237 15.41 12.63 13.72
C ASP A 237 15.19 11.17 13.27
N PHE A 238 14.23 10.93 12.39
CA PHE A 238 13.91 9.61 11.89
C PHE A 238 15.06 9.03 11.06
N ASP A 239 15.59 7.92 11.57
CA ASP A 239 16.44 6.97 10.87
C ASP A 239 15.71 5.62 10.79
N HIS A 240 16.30 4.61 10.16
CA HIS A 240 15.63 3.37 9.78
C HIS A 240 14.85 2.69 10.92
N TYR A 241 15.48 2.37 12.05
CA TYR A 241 14.83 1.73 13.21
C TYR A 241 14.58 2.72 14.35
N THR A 242 13.78 3.75 14.07
CA THR A 242 13.41 4.76 15.08
C THR A 242 11.90 4.90 15.21
N TYR A 243 11.46 5.44 16.35
CA TYR A 243 10.06 5.80 16.58
C TYR A 243 9.97 7.03 17.48
N ALA A 244 8.88 7.78 17.36
CA ALA A 244 8.56 8.92 18.25
C ALA A 244 7.17 8.73 18.86
N VAL A 245 6.95 9.29 20.04
CA VAL A 245 5.62 9.34 20.69
C VAL A 245 4.97 10.67 20.33
N ASP A 246 3.67 10.68 20.01
CA ASP A 246 2.97 11.93 19.75
C ASP A 246 2.86 12.79 21.02
N GLN A 247 3.02 14.11 20.85
CA GLN A 247 2.93 15.07 21.94
C GLN A 247 1.51 15.24 22.50
N HIS A 248 0.48 15.07 21.67
CA HIS A 248 -0.92 15.33 22.02
C HIS A 248 -1.69 14.05 22.35
N CYS A 249 -1.27 12.92 21.79
CA CYS A 249 -1.90 11.61 21.95
C CYS A 249 -0.88 10.62 22.54
N PRO A 250 -0.85 10.40 23.87
CA PRO A 250 0.21 9.62 24.54
C PRO A 250 0.31 8.15 24.12
N ASP A 251 -0.76 7.60 23.56
CA ASP A 251 -0.85 6.24 23.04
C ASP A 251 -0.55 6.14 21.54
N VAL A 252 -0.18 7.23 20.87
CA VAL A 252 0.14 7.24 19.43
C VAL A 252 1.65 7.29 19.23
N LEU A 253 2.14 6.40 18.37
CA LEU A 253 3.52 6.32 17.91
C LEU A 253 3.63 6.71 16.44
N PHE A 254 4.76 7.34 16.08
CA PHE A 254 5.17 7.59 14.70
C PHE A 254 6.39 6.76 14.34
N PHE A 255 6.41 6.30 13.11
CA PHE A 255 7.50 5.55 12.50
C PHE A 255 7.88 6.14 11.13
N PRO A 256 9.12 5.96 10.68
CA PRO A 256 9.53 6.23 9.30
C PRO A 256 8.60 5.55 8.28
N SER A 257 8.29 6.24 7.17
CA SER A 257 7.40 5.71 6.13
C SER A 257 7.92 4.44 5.47
N SER A 258 9.25 4.31 5.35
CA SER A 258 9.93 3.14 4.79
C SER A 258 9.66 1.84 5.55
N LEU A 259 9.31 1.93 6.83
CA LEU A 259 9.08 0.75 7.67
C LEU A 259 7.66 0.22 7.61
N LYS A 260 6.72 0.88 6.89
CA LYS A 260 5.30 0.53 6.91
C LYS A 260 5.05 -0.97 6.74
N GLU A 261 5.68 -1.58 5.74
CA GLU A 261 5.52 -3.00 5.44
C GLU A 261 6.15 -3.91 6.48
N GLU A 262 7.32 -3.55 7.00
CA GLU A 262 7.99 -4.31 8.05
C GLU A 262 7.20 -4.28 9.35
N LEU A 263 6.65 -3.12 9.72
CA LEU A 263 5.79 -2.94 10.88
C LEU A 263 4.58 -3.86 10.82
N LEU A 264 3.90 -3.92 9.67
CA LEU A 264 2.74 -4.77 9.46
C LEU A 264 3.01 -6.27 9.64
N ASN A 265 4.27 -6.70 9.55
CA ASN A 265 4.69 -8.07 9.78
C ASN A 265 5.11 -8.36 11.22
N LEU A 266 5.14 -7.35 12.10
CA LEU A 266 5.43 -7.55 13.51
C LEU A 266 4.23 -8.16 14.23
N ASP A 267 4.50 -9.06 15.18
CA ASP A 267 3.46 -9.68 16.02
C ASP A 267 2.59 -8.64 16.76
N LEU A 268 3.13 -7.46 17.04
CA LEU A 268 2.39 -6.34 17.63
C LEU A 268 1.19 -5.91 16.76
N PHE A 269 1.32 -5.94 15.44
CA PHE A 269 0.23 -5.60 14.53
C PHE A 269 -0.69 -6.81 14.29
N ALA A 270 -0.13 -8.01 14.17
CA ALA A 270 -0.91 -9.24 14.00
C ALA A 270 -1.89 -9.50 15.17
N ASP A 271 -1.47 -9.17 16.40
CA ASP A 271 -2.28 -9.36 17.61
C ASP A 271 -3.21 -8.17 17.94
N TYR A 272 -3.34 -7.16 17.05
CA TYR A 272 -4.07 -5.92 17.32
C TYR A 272 -3.58 -5.14 18.55
N LYS A 273 -2.29 -5.24 18.89
CA LYS A 273 -1.64 -4.47 19.96
C LYS A 273 -1.23 -3.07 19.48
N LEU A 274 -0.79 -2.98 18.23
CA LEU A 274 -0.57 -1.73 17.50
C LEU A 274 -1.47 -1.69 16.26
N LEU A 275 -2.08 -0.53 16.01
CA LEU A 275 -3.05 -0.35 14.92
C LEU A 275 -2.71 0.89 14.10
N LEU A 276 -2.49 0.72 12.80
CA LEU A 276 -2.21 1.83 11.89
C LEU A 276 -3.44 2.73 11.76
N GLN A 277 -3.28 4.01 12.09
CA GLN A 277 -4.34 4.99 11.94
C GLN A 277 -3.71 6.37 11.72
N ASP A 278 -4.28 7.14 10.81
CA ASP A 278 -3.86 8.52 10.57
C ASP A 278 -3.97 9.36 11.85
N LYS A 279 -2.96 10.21 12.10
CA LYS A 279 -2.89 11.11 13.26
C LYS A 279 -4.17 11.92 13.45
N SER A 280 -4.78 12.42 12.38
CA SER A 280 -5.98 13.26 12.45
C SER A 280 -7.16 12.52 13.11
N ARG A 281 -7.28 11.21 12.85
CA ARG A 281 -8.34 10.37 13.44
C ARG A 281 -8.07 10.07 14.91
N SER A 282 -6.82 9.83 15.27
CA SER A 282 -6.44 9.65 16.68
C SER A 282 -6.60 10.94 17.48
N LEU A 283 -6.20 12.08 16.92
CA LEU A 283 -6.40 13.38 17.56
C LEU A 283 -7.90 13.69 17.77
N ALA A 284 -8.76 13.31 16.83
CA ALA A 284 -10.20 13.52 16.94
C ALA A 284 -10.80 12.80 18.16
N VAL A 285 -10.42 11.55 18.41
CA VAL A 285 -10.94 10.78 19.57
C VAL A 285 -10.35 11.27 20.89
N HIS A 286 -9.07 11.65 20.94
CA HIS A 286 -8.48 12.29 22.12
C HIS A 286 -9.15 13.62 22.44
N SER A 287 -9.45 14.43 21.42
CA SER A 287 -10.17 15.69 21.59
C SER A 287 -11.59 15.47 22.10
N ALA A 288 -12.28 14.44 21.60
CA ALA A 288 -13.62 14.07 22.08
C ALA A 288 -13.59 13.57 23.53
N GLN A 289 -12.62 12.70 23.87
CA GLN A 289 -12.43 12.19 25.23
C GLN A 289 -12.16 13.32 26.22
N ALA A 290 -11.31 14.29 25.86
CA ALA A 290 -11.00 15.43 26.73
C ALA A 290 -12.22 16.33 27.04
N LEU A 291 -13.25 16.31 26.18
CA LEU A 291 -14.51 17.04 26.37
C LEU A 291 -15.61 16.19 27.00
N LEU A 292 -15.39 14.90 27.18
CA LEU A 292 -16.39 13.97 27.70
C LEU A 292 -16.55 14.18 29.22
N SER A 293 -17.78 14.41 29.65
CA SER A 293 -18.11 14.42 31.08
C SER A 293 -18.09 13.00 31.66
N GLU A 294 -17.88 12.87 32.96
CA GLU A 294 -17.94 11.58 33.65
C GLU A 294 -19.30 10.89 33.40
N GLY A 295 -19.28 9.68 32.84
CA GLY A 295 -20.47 8.93 32.45
C GLY A 295 -21.22 9.47 31.24
N GLY A 296 -20.63 10.39 30.47
CA GLY A 296 -21.20 10.89 29.23
C GLY A 296 -21.15 9.82 28.13
N ASP A 297 -22.24 9.68 27.38
CA ASP A 297 -22.29 8.79 26.21
C ASP A 297 -21.78 9.48 24.95
N VAL A 298 -21.29 8.68 24.00
CA VAL A 298 -20.73 9.15 22.73
C VAL A 298 -21.57 8.63 21.58
N ILE A 299 -21.95 9.51 20.65
CA ILE A 299 -22.64 9.12 19.42
C ILE A 299 -21.71 9.36 18.22
N VAL A 300 -21.41 8.29 17.50
CA VAL A 300 -20.66 8.32 16.24
C VAL A 300 -21.67 8.32 15.10
N ALA A 301 -21.99 9.51 14.57
CA ALA A 301 -23.06 9.71 13.57
C ALA A 301 -22.82 8.96 12.23
N HIS A 302 -21.57 8.66 11.89
CA HIS A 302 -21.24 7.90 10.69
C HIS A 302 -20.03 7.01 10.92
N ILE A 303 -20.16 5.74 10.56
CA ILE A 303 -19.05 4.78 10.57
C ILE A 303 -18.06 5.04 9.43
N GLY A 304 -17.15 5.98 9.65
CA GLY A 304 -16.06 6.26 8.71
C GLY A 304 -14.91 5.26 8.81
N SER A 305 -14.54 4.88 10.03
CA SER A 305 -13.46 3.92 10.30
C SER A 305 -13.74 3.17 11.59
N HIS A 306 -13.77 1.84 11.51
CA HIS A 306 -13.95 0.99 12.69
C HIS A 306 -12.77 1.16 13.68
N LEU A 307 -11.55 1.38 13.18
CA LEU A 307 -10.38 1.65 14.03
C LEU A 307 -10.56 2.89 14.89
N THR A 308 -11.21 3.94 14.38
CA THR A 308 -11.46 5.17 15.15
C THR A 308 -12.48 4.93 16.26
N ILE A 309 -13.49 4.09 15.99
CA ILE A 309 -14.47 3.69 17.01
C ILE A 309 -13.80 2.81 18.08
N ALA A 310 -12.96 1.85 17.66
CA ALA A 310 -12.17 1.03 18.58
C ALA A 310 -11.25 1.89 19.45
N HIS A 311 -10.54 2.85 18.85
CA HIS A 311 -9.68 3.77 19.58
C HIS A 311 -10.47 4.59 20.61
N MET A 312 -11.64 5.12 20.23
CA MET A 312 -12.53 5.80 21.18
C MET A 312 -12.95 4.87 22.33
N SER A 313 -13.32 3.63 22.02
CA SER A 313 -13.73 2.61 23.02
C SER A 313 -12.62 2.32 24.02
N VAL A 314 -11.39 2.16 23.54
CA VAL A 314 -10.20 1.95 24.38
C VAL A 314 -9.96 3.15 25.30
N LEU A 315 -10.08 4.37 24.77
CA LEU A 315 -9.92 5.61 25.55
C LEU A 315 -11.01 5.78 26.60
N THR A 316 -12.24 5.34 26.34
CA THR A 316 -13.36 5.44 27.28
C THR A 316 -13.58 4.19 28.14
N ASN A 317 -12.69 3.20 28.09
CA ASN A 317 -12.91 1.91 28.76
C ASN A 317 -13.03 2.02 30.30
N HIS A 318 -12.41 3.06 30.89
CA HIS A 318 -12.47 3.32 32.33
C HIS A 318 -13.67 4.21 32.73
N SER A 319 -14.35 4.81 31.75
CA SER A 319 -15.57 5.58 31.97
C SER A 319 -16.80 4.70 31.78
N MET A 320 -17.88 4.96 32.53
CA MET A 320 -19.18 4.29 32.35
C MET A 320 -19.91 4.78 31.08
N SER A 321 -19.17 5.04 30.01
CA SER A 321 -19.62 5.67 28.78
C SER A 321 -20.02 4.61 27.75
N THR A 322 -21.17 4.82 27.11
CA THR A 322 -21.64 3.98 26.01
C THR A 322 -21.35 4.66 24.67
N ILE A 323 -20.83 3.91 23.70
CA ILE A 323 -20.59 4.40 22.34
C ILE A 323 -21.67 3.86 21.42
N PHE A 324 -22.51 4.76 20.90
CA PHE A 324 -23.53 4.45 19.90
C PHE A 324 -22.99 4.71 18.49
N VAL A 325 -23.04 3.71 17.63
CA VAL A 325 -22.52 3.80 16.25
C VAL A 325 -23.66 3.83 15.25
N CYS A 326 -23.73 4.91 14.47
CA CYS A 326 -24.73 5.08 13.42
C CYS A 326 -24.13 4.88 12.02
N GLY A 327 -24.99 4.52 11.06
CA GLY A 327 -24.60 4.40 9.64
C GLY A 327 -24.20 3.00 9.17
N VAL A 328 -24.39 1.97 10.00
CA VAL A 328 -24.26 0.57 9.58
C VAL A 328 -25.47 0.19 8.72
N LYS A 329 -25.24 -0.11 7.44
CA LYS A 329 -26.31 -0.27 6.43
C LYS A 329 -26.82 -1.72 6.26
N SER A 330 -26.16 -2.71 6.84
CA SER A 330 -26.53 -4.13 6.71
C SER A 330 -26.14 -4.93 7.95
N SER A 331 -26.89 -6.00 8.23
CA SER A 331 -26.62 -6.91 9.34
C SER A 331 -25.25 -7.60 9.22
N GLU A 332 -24.83 -7.95 8.00
CA GLU A 332 -23.51 -8.54 7.75
C GLU A 332 -22.38 -7.60 8.19
N LYS A 333 -22.50 -6.31 7.83
CA LYS A 333 -21.51 -5.30 8.24
C LYS A 333 -21.51 -5.08 9.74
N GLU A 334 -22.68 -5.16 10.37
CA GLU A 334 -22.77 -5.09 11.83
C GLU A 334 -22.02 -6.24 12.49
N GLU A 335 -22.20 -7.46 11.99
CA GLU A 335 -21.51 -8.65 12.50
C GLU A 335 -20.00 -8.57 12.27
N GLU A 336 -19.54 -8.16 11.09
CA GLU A 336 -18.13 -7.92 10.79
C GLU A 336 -17.48 -6.92 11.77
N LEU A 337 -18.20 -5.86 12.12
CA LEU A 337 -17.73 -4.85 13.06
C LEU A 337 -17.66 -5.39 14.48
N ARG A 338 -18.72 -6.09 14.93
CA ARG A 338 -18.73 -6.73 16.25
C ARG A 338 -17.57 -7.72 16.38
N ASN A 339 -17.36 -8.56 15.36
CA ASN A 339 -16.23 -9.49 15.32
C ASN A 339 -14.87 -8.77 15.36
N SER A 340 -14.72 -7.67 14.63
CA SER A 340 -13.50 -6.85 14.65
C SER A 340 -13.23 -6.25 16.02
N PHE A 341 -14.25 -5.70 16.69
CA PHE A 341 -14.13 -5.14 18.03
C PHE A 341 -13.80 -6.20 19.08
N SER A 342 -14.43 -7.38 18.99
CA SER A 342 -14.11 -8.52 19.84
C SER A 342 -12.65 -8.96 19.67
N GLN A 343 -12.16 -9.05 18.43
CA GLN A 343 -10.75 -9.34 18.16
C GLN A 343 -9.81 -8.28 18.73
N MET A 344 -10.19 -7.00 18.72
CA MET A 344 -9.42 -5.90 19.31
C MET A 344 -9.54 -5.83 20.84
N GLY A 345 -10.38 -6.66 21.48
CA GLY A 345 -10.63 -6.60 22.93
C GLY A 345 -11.41 -5.35 23.34
N CYS A 346 -12.16 -4.76 22.42
CA CYS A 346 -13.03 -3.61 22.68
C CYS A 346 -14.43 -4.12 23.04
N GLU A 347 -14.87 -3.95 24.29
CA GLU A 347 -16.26 -4.22 24.69
C GLU A 347 -17.18 -3.04 24.38
N SER A 348 -17.28 -2.63 23.11
CA SER A 348 -18.29 -1.64 22.73
C SER A 348 -19.64 -2.35 22.55
N ARG A 349 -20.63 -2.00 23.37
CA ARG A 349 -22.04 -2.34 23.12
C ARG A 349 -22.53 -1.51 21.93
N CYS A 350 -22.31 -2.01 20.70
CA CYS A 350 -22.98 -1.50 19.51
C CYS A 350 -24.48 -1.78 19.59
#